data_AF-A0A1Y5SPN1-F1
#
_entry.id   AF-A0A1Y5SPN1-F1
#
_cell.length_a   1.000
_cell.length_b   1.000
_cell.length_c   1.000
_cell.angle_alpha   90.00
_cell.angle_beta   90.00
_cell.angle_gamma   90.00
#
_symmetry.space_group_name_H-M   'P 1'
#
loop_
_entity.id
_entity.type
_entity.pdbx_description
1 polymer ?
#
loop_
_entity_poly.entity_id
_entity_poly.type
_entity_poly.pdbx_seq_one_letter_code
_entity_poly.pdbx_strand_id
1 'polypeptide(L)'
;MVWLRRVAGMVALTTYLVMGAMLYFTVLPGAGGLWPPDFHLRGYDVASITPFVMMLSDEARQTYGAVLMTWDRVFIASLAAWVIAMGWRGGWMRWAVAFLAVVYAAVDLSENAAIYRFVSQSLLDARLVDAAHHLTMAKFSALYLCLLVLIVHLRRTA
;
A
#
# COMPACT_ATOMS: atom_id res chain seq x y z
N MET A 1 24.47 -2.16 6.28
CA MET A 1 23.11 -2.63 6.66
C MET A 1 22.46 -1.78 7.76
N VAL A 2 23.12 -1.55 8.91
CA VAL A 2 22.49 -0.86 10.06
C VAL A 2 21.97 0.55 9.75
N TRP A 3 22.75 1.38 9.06
CA TRP A 3 22.34 2.72 8.65
C TRP A 3 21.14 2.71 7.70
N LEU A 4 21.21 1.90 6.63
CA LEU A 4 20.09 1.73 5.69
C LEU A 4 18.81 1.31 6.40
N ARG A 5 18.89 0.33 7.30
CA ARG A 5 17.75 -0.10 8.13
C ARG A 5 17.16 1.05 8.94
N ARG A 6 17.98 1.86 9.61
CA ARG A 6 17.47 2.97 10.42
C ARG A 6 16.81 4.03 9.56
N VAL A 7 17.48 4.47 8.49
CA VAL A 7 16.98 5.53 7.61
C VAL A 7 15.71 5.08 6.88
N ALA A 8 15.74 3.94 6.20
CA ALA A 8 14.59 3.43 5.46
C ALA A 8 13.40 3.17 6.39
N GLY A 9 13.65 2.64 7.59
CA GLY A 9 12.59 2.42 8.60
C GLY A 9 11.98 3.73 9.11
N MET A 10 12.79 4.76 9.38
CA MET A 10 12.29 6.07 9.77
C MET A 10 11.48 6.74 8.65
N VAL A 11 11.97 6.70 7.41
CA VAL A 11 11.24 7.27 6.27
C VAL A 11 9.91 6.54 6.07
N ALA A 12 9.91 5.20 6.10
CA ALA A 12 8.68 4.41 6.01
C ALA A 12 7.69 4.73 7.13
N LEU A 13 8.16 4.85 8.38
CA LEU A 13 7.29 5.19 9.51
C LEU A 13 6.71 6.61 9.37
N THR A 14 7.55 7.61 9.07
CA THR A 14 7.10 8.99 8.94
C THR A 14 6.11 9.15 7.78
N THR A 15 6.39 8.53 6.63
CA THR A 15 5.48 8.58 5.47
C THR A 15 4.16 7.88 5.77
N TYR A 16 4.18 6.72 6.42
CA TYR A 16 2.97 6.03 6.89
C TYR A 16 2.12 6.93 7.81
N LEU A 17 2.75 7.62 8.77
CA LEU A 17 2.05 8.53 9.67
C LEU A 17 1.46 9.75 8.94
N VAL A 18 2.20 10.32 7.99
CA VAL A 18 1.71 11.44 7.16
C VAL A 18 0.52 11.00 6.31
N MET A 19 0.60 9.86 5.63
CA MET A 19 -0.51 9.31 4.86
C MET A 19 -1.72 9.03 5.75
N GLY A 20 -1.51 8.41 6.91
CA GLY A 20 -2.56 8.17 7.89
C GLY A 20 -3.26 9.47 8.33
N ALA A 21 -2.50 10.53 8.57
CA ALA A 21 -3.05 11.85 8.90
C ALA A 21 -3.85 12.45 7.73
N MET A 22 -3.33 12.40 6.49
CA MET A 22 -4.04 12.85 5.29
C MET A 22 -5.36 12.10 5.08
N LEU A 23 -5.33 10.78 5.26
CA LEU A 23 -6.51 9.94 5.15
C LEU A 23 -7.54 10.25 6.25
N TYR A 24 -7.08 10.37 7.50
CA TYR A 24 -7.95 10.58 8.65
C TYR A 24 -8.57 11.97 8.72
N PHE A 25 -7.78 13.02 8.47
CA PHE A 25 -8.24 14.40 8.62
C PHE A 25 -8.88 14.98 7.36
N THR A 26 -8.62 14.41 6.18
CA THR A 26 -9.12 14.97 4.91
C THR A 26 -9.95 13.98 4.11
N VAL A 27 -9.43 12.78 3.83
CA VAL A 27 -10.11 11.84 2.93
C VAL A 27 -11.36 11.24 3.56
N LEU A 28 -11.27 10.75 4.78
CA LEU A 28 -12.41 10.16 5.50
C LEU A 28 -13.56 11.17 5.69
N PRO A 29 -13.33 12.39 6.22
CA PRO A 29 -14.38 13.40 6.32
C PRO A 29 -14.97 13.78 4.96
N GLY A 30 -14.11 13.96 3.94
CA GLY A 30 -14.53 14.30 2.59
C GLY A 30 -15.21 13.16 1.84
N ALA A 31 -15.19 11.93 2.35
CA ALA A 31 -15.97 10.78 1.88
C ALA A 31 -17.13 10.43 2.83
N GLY A 32 -17.49 11.33 3.76
CA GLY A 32 -18.52 11.13 4.77
C GLY A 32 -18.31 9.91 5.66
N GLY A 33 -17.06 9.60 5.98
CA GLY A 33 -16.64 8.49 6.84
C GLY A 33 -16.54 7.13 6.13
N LEU A 34 -16.77 7.07 4.82
CA LEU A 34 -16.60 5.86 4.03
C LEU A 34 -15.11 5.52 3.87
N TRP A 35 -14.76 4.26 4.08
CA TRP A 35 -13.39 3.81 3.99
C TRP A 35 -12.89 3.80 2.54
N PRO A 36 -11.64 4.21 2.29
CA PRO A 36 -11.03 4.10 0.97
C PRO A 36 -10.83 2.63 0.55
N PRO A 37 -10.79 2.34 -0.77
CA PRO A 37 -10.73 0.97 -1.29
C PRO A 37 -9.56 0.13 -0.77
N ASP A 38 -8.40 0.73 -0.53
CA ASP A 38 -7.18 0.09 -0.02
C ASP A 38 -7.29 -0.42 1.43
N PHE A 39 -8.39 -0.11 2.14
CA PHE A 39 -8.70 -0.64 3.48
C PHE A 39 -9.54 -1.92 3.45
N HIS A 40 -10.04 -2.32 2.28
CA HIS A 40 -10.90 -3.48 2.13
C HIS A 40 -10.06 -4.75 1.96
N LEU A 41 -9.67 -5.37 3.09
CA LEU A 41 -8.79 -6.55 3.13
C LEU A 41 -9.23 -7.74 2.25
N ARG A 42 -10.55 -7.90 2.06
CA ARG A 42 -11.15 -8.97 1.23
C ARG A 42 -11.51 -8.50 -0.18
N GLY A 43 -11.03 -7.32 -0.55
CA GLY A 43 -11.43 -6.61 -1.75
C GLY A 43 -12.82 -6.00 -1.66
N TYR A 44 -13.26 -5.43 -2.78
CA TYR A 44 -14.51 -4.70 -2.97
C TYR A 44 -15.06 -4.94 -4.39
N ASP A 45 -16.30 -4.55 -4.64
CA ASP A 45 -16.90 -4.50 -5.97
C ASP A 45 -17.34 -3.07 -6.31
N VAL A 46 -17.91 -2.88 -7.50
CA VAL A 46 -18.42 -1.57 -7.93
C VAL A 46 -19.49 -1.05 -6.98
N ALA A 47 -20.43 -1.90 -6.57
CA ALA A 47 -21.55 -1.49 -5.74
C ALA A 47 -21.11 -0.97 -4.37
N SER A 48 -20.14 -1.65 -3.76
CA SER A 48 -19.58 -1.29 -2.44
C SER A 48 -18.68 -0.06 -2.48
N ILE A 49 -17.96 0.21 -3.58
CA ILE A 49 -17.06 1.37 -3.68
C ILE A 49 -17.72 2.62 -4.26
N THR A 50 -18.82 2.48 -4.98
CA THR A 50 -19.55 3.61 -5.58
C THR A 50 -19.90 4.71 -4.57
N PRO A 51 -20.41 4.41 -3.37
CA PRO A 51 -20.72 5.45 -2.37
C PRO A 51 -19.48 6.29 -1.99
N PHE A 52 -18.31 5.65 -1.83
CA PHE A 52 -17.07 6.34 -1.50
C PHE A 52 -16.70 7.34 -2.59
N VAL A 53 -16.69 6.90 -3.85
CA VAL A 53 -16.28 7.73 -5.00
C VAL A 53 -17.26 8.88 -5.24
N MET A 54 -18.57 8.63 -5.09
CA MET A 54 -19.61 9.63 -5.31
C MET A 54 -19.65 10.69 -4.20
N MET A 55 -19.29 10.32 -2.96
CA MET A 55 -19.26 11.26 -1.84
C MET A 55 -17.96 12.05 -1.73
N LEU A 56 -16.89 11.58 -2.39
CA LEU A 56 -15.57 12.18 -2.27
C LEU A 56 -15.56 13.64 -2.74
N SER A 57 -15.32 14.56 -1.81
CA SER A 57 -15.12 15.97 -2.11
C SER A 57 -13.90 16.19 -3.01
N ASP A 58 -13.83 17.31 -3.72
CA ASP A 58 -12.69 17.61 -4.60
C ASP A 58 -11.36 17.69 -3.85
N GLU A 59 -11.37 18.28 -2.65
CA GLU A 59 -10.21 18.35 -1.75
C GLU A 59 -9.77 16.95 -1.31
N ALA A 60 -10.72 16.09 -0.90
CA ALA A 60 -10.43 14.72 -0.52
C ALA A 60 -9.93 13.89 -1.69
N ARG A 61 -10.49 14.09 -2.90
CA ARG A 61 -10.04 13.42 -4.13
C ARG A 61 -8.61 13.79 -4.48
N GLN A 62 -8.25 15.07 -4.42
CA GLN A 62 -6.87 15.53 -4.65
C GLN A 62 -5.92 14.98 -3.58
N THR A 63 -6.32 15.02 -2.31
CA THR A 63 -5.52 14.51 -1.19
C THR A 63 -5.29 13.01 -1.31
N TYR A 64 -6.33 12.23 -1.60
CA TYR A 64 -6.21 10.79 -1.81
C TYR A 64 -5.37 10.46 -3.05
N GLY A 65 -5.53 11.23 -4.13
CA GLY A 65 -4.65 11.13 -5.30
C GLY A 65 -3.17 11.36 -4.97
N ALA A 66 -2.86 12.33 -4.11
CA ALA A 66 -1.49 12.57 -3.63
C ALA A 66 -0.97 11.43 -2.75
N VAL A 67 -1.83 10.79 -1.94
CA VAL A 67 -1.47 9.57 -1.20
C VAL A 67 -1.05 8.47 -2.18
N LEU A 68 -1.95 8.09 -3.09
CA LEU A 68 -1.75 6.98 -4.04
C LEU A 68 -0.54 7.17 -4.97
N MET A 69 -0.35 8.40 -5.47
CA MET A 69 0.61 8.64 -6.56
C MET A 69 1.94 9.27 -6.12
N THR A 70 2.03 9.75 -4.89
CA THR A 70 3.24 10.42 -4.38
C THR A 70 3.71 9.81 -3.08
N TRP A 71 2.91 9.89 -2.01
CA TRP A 71 3.35 9.48 -0.68
C TRP A 71 3.55 7.98 -0.58
N ASP A 72 2.64 7.19 -1.15
CA ASP A 72 2.73 5.74 -1.03
C ASP A 72 3.92 5.17 -1.81
N ARG A 73 4.36 5.85 -2.88
CA ARG A 73 5.62 5.51 -3.58
C ARG A 73 6.84 5.63 -2.68
N VAL A 74 6.92 6.69 -1.89
CA VAL A 74 8.03 6.91 -0.95
C VAL A 74 7.95 5.88 0.17
N PHE A 75 6.74 5.63 0.68
CA PHE A 75 6.50 4.63 1.72
C PHE A 75 6.92 3.23 1.25
N ILE A 76 6.37 2.75 0.14
CA ILE A 76 6.56 1.38 -0.31
C ILE A 76 8.02 1.09 -0.70
N ALA A 77 8.70 2.05 -1.33
CA ALA A 77 10.12 1.94 -1.63
C ALA A 77 10.96 1.87 -0.35
N SER A 78 10.65 2.71 0.64
CA SER A 78 11.36 2.74 1.92
C SER A 78 11.09 1.47 2.75
N LEU A 79 9.85 0.99 2.74
CA LEU A 79 9.44 -0.23 3.42
C LEU A 79 10.11 -1.45 2.80
N ALA A 80 10.13 -1.56 1.46
CA ALA A 80 10.82 -2.65 0.77
C ALA A 80 12.33 -2.65 1.08
N ALA A 81 12.97 -1.48 1.02
CA ALA A 81 14.39 -1.33 1.38
C ALA A 81 14.65 -1.71 2.84
N TRP A 82 13.75 -1.34 3.75
CA TRP A 82 13.83 -1.71 5.16
C TRP A 82 13.71 -3.22 5.38
N VAL A 83 12.72 -3.88 4.75
CA VAL A 83 12.54 -5.34 4.80
C VAL A 83 13.76 -6.07 4.25
N ILE A 84 14.28 -5.64 3.10
CA ILE A 84 15.51 -6.18 2.51
C ILE A 84 16.67 -6.06 3.49
N ALA A 85 16.89 -4.87 4.06
CA ALA A 85 17.98 -4.64 4.99
C ALA A 85 17.85 -5.47 6.29
N MET A 86 16.62 -5.71 6.76
CA MET A 86 16.34 -6.58 7.91
C MET A 86 16.65 -8.05 7.62
N GLY A 87 16.30 -8.51 6.41
CA GLY A 87 16.53 -9.87 5.94
C GLY A 87 17.93 -10.14 5.37
N TRP A 88 18.81 -9.13 5.30
CA TRP A 88 20.10 -9.29 4.64
C TRP A 88 21.17 -9.93 5.55
N ARG A 89 20.96 -11.20 5.89
CA ARG A 89 21.89 -12.01 6.68
C ARG A 89 21.77 -13.48 6.32
N GLY A 90 22.77 -14.27 6.70
CA GLY A 90 22.77 -15.72 6.49
C GLY A 90 22.73 -16.14 5.01
N GLY A 91 22.10 -17.30 4.77
CA GLY A 91 22.09 -18.01 3.48
C GLY A 91 21.02 -17.54 2.48
N TRP A 92 20.60 -18.44 1.58
CA TRP A 92 19.78 -18.14 0.39
C TRP A 92 18.44 -17.42 0.69
N MET A 93 17.88 -17.60 1.89
CA MET A 93 16.62 -16.95 2.32
C MET A 93 16.65 -15.42 2.24
N ARG A 94 17.82 -14.78 2.31
CA ARG A 94 17.94 -13.32 2.10
C ARG A 94 17.42 -12.87 0.73
N TRP A 95 17.63 -13.71 -0.30
CA TRP A 95 17.14 -13.45 -1.65
C TRP A 95 15.65 -13.66 -1.77
N ALA A 96 15.09 -14.65 -1.05
CA ALA A 96 13.65 -14.85 -0.99
C ALA A 96 12.94 -13.66 -0.33
N VAL A 97 13.47 -13.16 0.79
CA VAL A 97 12.95 -11.94 1.44
C VAL A 97 13.04 -10.74 0.50
N ALA A 98 14.19 -10.55 -0.16
CA ALA A 98 14.36 -9.43 -1.07
C ALA A 98 13.42 -9.49 -2.27
N PHE A 99 13.25 -10.67 -2.87
CA PHE A 99 12.32 -10.90 -3.95
C PHE A 99 10.87 -10.59 -3.53
N LEU A 100 10.42 -11.11 -2.38
CA LEU A 100 9.07 -10.87 -1.89
C LEU A 100 8.81 -9.39 -1.55
N ALA A 101 9.81 -8.68 -1.03
CA ALA A 101 9.70 -7.24 -0.78
C ALA A 101 9.52 -6.44 -2.08
N VAL A 102 10.25 -6.81 -3.15
CA VAL A 102 10.10 -6.18 -4.47
C VAL A 102 8.75 -6.52 -5.11
N VAL A 103 8.31 -7.79 -5.03
CA VAL A 103 7.00 -8.21 -5.52
C VAL A 103 5.88 -7.44 -4.81
N TYR A 104 5.94 -7.36 -3.48
CA TYR A 104 4.98 -6.59 -2.70
C TYR A 104 4.94 -5.13 -3.16
N ALA A 105 6.10 -4.49 -3.33
CA ALA A 105 6.17 -3.11 -3.80
C ALA A 105 5.60 -2.91 -5.20
N ALA A 106 5.85 -3.85 -6.12
CA ALA A 106 5.31 -3.78 -7.47
C ALA A 106 3.78 -3.93 -7.51
N VAL A 107 3.23 -4.84 -6.70
CA VAL A 107 1.78 -5.04 -6.58
C VAL A 107 1.11 -3.81 -5.98
N ASP A 108 1.70 -3.25 -4.92
CA ASP A 108 1.22 -2.03 -4.26
C ASP A 108 1.17 -0.82 -5.20
N LEU A 109 2.25 -0.57 -5.96
CA LEU A 109 2.27 0.50 -6.96
C LEU A 109 1.24 0.30 -8.08
N SER A 110 1.01 -0.96 -8.47
CA SER A 110 0.03 -1.31 -9.49
C SER A 110 -1.40 -1.09 -8.99
N GLU A 111 -1.67 -1.46 -7.75
CA GLU A 111 -2.95 -1.22 -7.07
C GLU A 111 -3.25 0.27 -6.97
N ASN A 112 -2.30 1.05 -6.46
CA ASN A 112 -2.43 2.50 -6.34
C ASN A 112 -2.76 3.19 -7.67
N ALA A 113 -2.10 2.75 -8.75
CA ALA A 113 -2.38 3.26 -10.09
C ALA A 113 -3.78 2.86 -10.58
N ALA A 114 -4.26 1.66 -10.26
CA ALA A 114 -5.60 1.21 -10.62
C ALA A 114 -6.68 1.98 -9.84
N ILE A 115 -6.49 2.17 -8.54
CA ILE A 115 -7.40 2.96 -7.70
C ILE A 115 -7.46 4.41 -8.17
N TYR A 116 -6.29 5.03 -8.40
CA TYR A 116 -6.23 6.41 -8.85
C TYR A 116 -7.03 6.63 -10.14
N ARG A 117 -6.97 5.67 -11.09
CA ARG A 117 -7.71 5.77 -12.36
C ARG A 117 -9.22 5.80 -12.15
N PHE A 118 -9.79 4.97 -11.30
CA PHE A 118 -11.26 4.96 -11.14
C PHE A 118 -11.76 6.06 -10.18
N VAL A 119 -10.94 6.50 -9.22
CA VAL A 119 -11.30 7.60 -8.30
C VAL A 119 -11.24 8.97 -8.99
N SER A 120 -10.40 9.10 -10.03
CA SER A 120 -10.28 10.32 -10.83
C SER A 120 -11.31 10.44 -11.96
N GLN A 121 -12.11 9.41 -12.20
CA GLN A 121 -13.14 9.39 -13.23
C GLN A 121 -14.52 9.77 -12.66
N SER A 122 -15.35 10.40 -13.49
CA SER A 122 -16.74 10.74 -13.14
C SER A 122 -17.70 9.55 -13.24
N LEU A 123 -17.32 8.51 -14.00
CA LEU A 123 -18.08 7.27 -14.16
C LEU A 123 -17.17 6.08 -13.83
N LEU A 124 -17.65 5.20 -12.97
CA LEU A 124 -16.91 4.01 -12.55
C LEU A 124 -16.95 2.93 -13.64
N ASP A 125 -15.78 2.61 -14.21
CA ASP A 125 -15.60 1.44 -15.05
C ASP A 125 -15.47 0.19 -14.18
N ALA A 126 -16.44 -0.72 -14.30
CA ALA A 126 -16.47 -1.98 -13.57
C ALA A 126 -15.21 -2.82 -13.76
N ARG A 127 -14.58 -2.78 -14.94
CA ARG A 127 -13.35 -3.54 -15.21
C ARG A 127 -12.15 -2.97 -14.47
N LEU A 128 -12.09 -1.65 -14.29
CA LEU A 128 -11.01 -1.02 -13.53
C LEU A 128 -11.16 -1.31 -12.03
N VAL A 129 -12.40 -1.27 -11.51
CA VAL A 129 -12.68 -1.63 -10.12
C VAL A 129 -12.34 -3.09 -9.85
N ASP A 130 -12.70 -4.01 -10.76
CA ASP A 130 -12.39 -5.44 -10.65
C ASP A 130 -10.88 -5.73 -10.67
N ALA A 131 -10.14 -5.05 -11.56
CA ALA A 131 -8.69 -5.13 -11.58
C ALA A 131 -8.06 -4.62 -10.27
N ALA A 132 -8.55 -3.49 -9.77
CA ALA A 132 -8.06 -2.92 -8.52
C ALA A 132 -8.40 -3.81 -7.30
N HIS A 133 -9.60 -4.41 -7.26
CA HIS A 133 -10.01 -5.39 -6.26
C HIS A 133 -8.98 -6.53 -6.14
N HIS A 134 -8.63 -7.16 -7.27
CA HIS A 134 -7.68 -8.27 -7.27
C HIS A 134 -6.28 -7.82 -6.85
N LEU A 135 -5.87 -6.61 -7.24
CA LEU A 135 -4.59 -6.04 -6.82
C LEU A 135 -4.57 -5.73 -5.31
N THR A 136 -5.65 -5.22 -4.72
CA THR A 136 -5.76 -4.98 -3.28
C THR A 136 -5.64 -6.31 -2.51
N MET A 137 -6.33 -7.37 -2.95
CA MET A 137 -6.19 -8.70 -2.35
C MET A 137 -4.77 -9.27 -2.50
N ALA A 138 -4.15 -9.09 -3.67
CA ALA A 138 -2.78 -9.53 -3.93
C ALA A 138 -1.76 -8.76 -3.07
N LYS A 139 -1.95 -7.44 -2.89
CA LYS A 139 -1.13 -6.56 -2.04
C LYS A 139 -1.11 -7.09 -0.61
N PHE A 140 -2.28 -7.35 -0.01
CA PHE A 140 -2.36 -7.91 1.34
C PHE A 140 -1.74 -9.30 1.45
N SER A 141 -1.98 -10.17 0.45
CA SER A 141 -1.40 -11.52 0.42
C SER A 141 0.13 -11.48 0.33
N ALA A 142 0.67 -10.60 -0.54
CA ALA A 142 2.10 -10.40 -0.71
C ALA A 142 2.74 -9.81 0.55
N LEU A 143 2.10 -8.83 1.19
CA LEU A 143 2.56 -8.27 2.47
C LEU A 143 2.66 -9.36 3.54
N TYR A 144 1.58 -10.14 3.73
CA TYR A 144 1.53 -11.19 4.73
C TYR A 144 2.63 -12.23 4.51
N LEU A 145 2.78 -12.71 3.27
CA LEU A 145 3.82 -13.68 2.91
C LEU A 145 5.23 -13.12 3.12
N CYS A 146 5.46 -11.87 2.70
CA CYS A 146 6.73 -11.17 2.85
C CYS A 146 7.14 -11.07 4.34
N LEU A 147 6.22 -10.63 5.20
CA LEU A 147 6.45 -10.52 6.65
C LEU A 147 6.63 -11.89 7.30
N LEU A 148 5.84 -12.90 6.93
CA LEU A 148 5.97 -14.26 7.45
C LEU A 148 7.36 -14.85 7.13
N VAL A 149 7.79 -14.75 5.87
CA VAL A 149 9.11 -15.25 5.43
C VAL A 149 10.23 -14.49 6.12
N LEU A 150 10.10 -13.15 6.26
CA LEU A 150 11.03 -12.35 7.03
C LEU A 150 11.12 -12.88 8.48
N ILE A 151 10.01 -12.99 9.20
CA ILE A 151 9.99 -13.44 10.61
C ILE A 151 10.64 -14.82 10.75
N VAL A 152 10.29 -15.78 9.90
CA VAL A 152 10.89 -17.12 9.90
C VAL A 152 12.40 -17.03 9.66
N HIS A 153 12.84 -16.21 8.70
CA HIS A 153 14.25 -16.00 8.44
C HIS A 153 15.00 -15.38 9.63
N LEU A 154 14.43 -14.35 10.26
CA LEU A 154 15.04 -13.69 11.41
C LEU A 154 15.15 -14.62 12.62
N ARG A 155 14.17 -15.52 12.82
CA ARG A 155 14.20 -16.54 13.89
C ARG A 155 15.23 -17.63 13.68
N ARG A 156 15.47 -18.03 12.42
CA ARG A 156 16.50 -19.04 12.07
C ARG A 156 17.93 -18.52 12.15
N THR A 157 18.10 -17.20 12.20
CA THR A 157 19.40 -16.52 12.14
C THR A 157 19.65 -15.62 13.35
N ALA A 158 18.82 -15.73 14.39
CA ALA A 158 19.04 -15.17 15.71
C ALA A 158 19.76 -16.22 16.57
#